data_AF-A0A4R3L1V8-F1
#
_entry.id   AF-A0A4R3L1V8-F1
#
_cell.length_a   1.000
_cell.length_b   1.000
_cell.length_c   1.000
_cell.angle_alpha   90.00
_cell.angle_beta   90.00
_cell.angle_gamma   90.00
#
_symmetry.space_group_name_H-M   'P 1'
#
loop_
_entity.id
_entity.type
_entity.pdbx_description
1 polymer ?
#
loop_
_entity_poly.entity_id
_entity_poly.type
_entity_poly.pdbx_seq_one_letter_code
_entity_poly.pdbx_strand_id
1 'polypeptide(L)'
;MKSKIDNDSLKEEGWLKQMETLKLQWKSVKQGYRKTRRKYIELKRWGKQKLRIPFYPIYAICFIIEQITQGHLPVLDRHMFLMDSWLERNLYYQIRNKYKGRIIPQHPLGPYWIDLALPEYMLAIELDGYKYHSSPKQREHDQRRDTYMFRQGWTVMRFTYTDVQNRMADVLHQIESYTHQRDQVKQEMKLKVEEEKVPEFVKHHLRQIELKKAETIVPEFLKRHIK
;
A
#
# COMPACT_ATOMS: atom_id res chain seq x y z
N MET A 1 35.02 -17.56 -44.94
CA MET A 1 34.68 -17.44 -43.50
C MET A 1 33.74 -16.26 -43.21
N LYS A 2 33.99 -15.04 -43.72
CA LYS A 2 33.10 -13.86 -43.52
C LYS A 2 31.63 -14.10 -43.91
N SER A 3 31.36 -14.69 -45.08
CA SER A 3 29.98 -14.91 -45.56
C SER A 3 29.13 -15.88 -44.73
N LYS A 4 29.75 -16.75 -43.92
CA LYS A 4 29.02 -17.70 -43.07
C LYS A 4 28.64 -17.05 -41.72
N ILE A 5 29.52 -16.18 -41.21
CA ILE A 5 29.31 -15.41 -39.98
C ILE A 5 28.19 -14.37 -40.18
N ASP A 6 28.16 -13.68 -41.33
CA ASP A 6 27.10 -12.71 -41.64
C ASP A 6 25.72 -13.37 -41.79
N ASN A 7 25.66 -14.60 -42.30
CA ASN A 7 24.41 -15.33 -42.50
C ASN A 7 23.84 -15.89 -41.19
N ASP A 8 24.71 -16.31 -40.25
CA ASP A 8 24.30 -16.71 -38.91
C ASP A 8 23.81 -15.50 -38.08
N SER A 9 24.48 -14.35 -38.21
CA SER A 9 24.06 -13.07 -37.59
C SER A 9 22.67 -12.62 -38.06
N LEU A 10 22.41 -12.63 -39.36
CA LEU A 10 21.10 -12.27 -39.93
C LEU A 10 19.98 -13.21 -39.48
N LYS A 11 20.31 -14.50 -39.30
CA LYS A 11 19.38 -15.51 -38.81
C LYS A 11 19.06 -15.30 -37.33
N GLU A 12 20.06 -15.00 -36.50
CA GLU A 12 19.87 -14.66 -35.09
C GLU A 12 19.00 -13.40 -34.90
N GLU A 13 19.23 -12.34 -35.69
CA GLU A 13 18.39 -11.14 -35.68
C GLU A 13 16.93 -11.44 -36.06
N GLY A 14 16.72 -12.33 -37.04
CA GLY A 14 15.40 -12.81 -37.42
C GLY A 14 14.69 -13.55 -36.28
N TRP A 15 15.39 -14.46 -35.60
CA TRP A 15 14.87 -15.19 -34.44
C TRP A 15 14.51 -14.26 -33.27
N LEU A 16 15.34 -13.24 -33.00
CA LEU A 16 15.10 -12.27 -31.93
C LEU A 16 13.84 -11.43 -32.20
N LYS A 17 13.66 -10.93 -33.42
CA LYS A 17 12.44 -10.21 -33.83
C LYS A 17 11.19 -11.08 -33.73
N GLN A 18 11.30 -12.36 -34.10
CA GLN A 18 10.20 -13.31 -33.99
C GLN A 18 9.86 -13.62 -32.52
N MET A 19 10.86 -13.75 -31.64
CA MET A 19 10.63 -13.89 -30.20
C MET A 19 9.98 -12.66 -29.59
N GLU A 20 10.39 -11.46 -30.00
CA GLU A 20 9.84 -10.21 -29.48
C GLU A 20 8.38 -10.01 -29.89
N THR A 21 8.04 -10.30 -31.15
CA THR A 21 6.66 -10.29 -31.63
C THR A 21 5.80 -11.33 -30.90
N LEU A 22 6.29 -12.55 -30.69
CA LEU A 22 5.60 -13.56 -29.88
C LEU A 22 5.40 -13.10 -28.42
N LYS A 23 6.42 -12.47 -27.80
CA LYS A 23 6.31 -11.89 -26.45
C LYS A 23 5.24 -10.79 -26.39
N LEU A 24 5.15 -9.94 -27.41
CA LEU A 24 4.15 -8.87 -27.51
C LEU A 24 2.74 -9.43 -27.70
N GLN A 25 2.56 -10.38 -28.61
CA GLN A 25 1.30 -11.10 -28.79
C GLN A 25 0.86 -11.78 -27.48
N TRP A 26 1.80 -12.43 -26.78
CA TRP A 26 1.52 -13.09 -25.51
C TRP A 26 1.21 -12.12 -24.37
N LYS A 27 1.84 -10.94 -24.35
CA LYS A 27 1.44 -9.83 -23.45
C LYS A 27 0.00 -9.39 -23.72
N SER A 28 -0.39 -9.23 -24.99
CA SER A 28 -1.75 -8.83 -25.40
C SER A 28 -2.80 -9.86 -24.96
N VAL A 29 -2.57 -11.15 -25.23
CA VAL A 29 -3.45 -12.24 -24.78
C VAL A 29 -3.60 -12.24 -23.25
N LYS A 30 -2.48 -12.09 -22.51
CA LYS A 30 -2.51 -11.99 -21.04
C LYS A 30 -3.29 -10.78 -20.55
N GLN A 31 -3.20 -9.62 -21.23
CA GLN A 31 -3.98 -8.44 -20.89
C GLN A 31 -5.48 -8.68 -21.11
N GLY A 32 -5.85 -9.32 -22.23
CA GLY A 32 -7.25 -9.72 -22.50
C GLY A 32 -7.80 -10.63 -21.40
N TYR A 33 -7.08 -11.70 -21.06
CA TYR A 33 -7.44 -12.61 -19.97
C TYR A 33 -7.62 -11.87 -18.63
N ARG A 34 -6.69 -10.97 -18.28
CA ARG A 34 -6.76 -10.17 -17.04
C ARG A 34 -8.01 -9.30 -17.00
N LYS A 35 -8.38 -8.65 -18.12
CA LYS A 35 -9.59 -7.81 -18.22
C LYS A 35 -10.86 -8.64 -18.05
N THR A 36 -10.95 -9.81 -18.71
CA THR A 36 -12.09 -10.72 -18.58
C THR A 36 -12.21 -11.28 -17.17
N ARG A 37 -11.10 -11.74 -16.58
CA ARG A 37 -11.06 -12.22 -15.18
C ARG A 37 -11.48 -11.14 -14.20
N ARG A 38 -11.05 -9.89 -14.41
CA ARG A 38 -11.46 -8.75 -13.58
C ARG A 38 -12.98 -8.56 -13.62
N LYS A 39 -13.59 -8.51 -14.81
CA LYS A 39 -15.05 -8.42 -14.97
C LYS A 39 -15.78 -9.57 -14.26
N TYR A 40 -15.27 -10.79 -14.38
CA TYR A 40 -15.84 -11.95 -13.68
C TYR A 40 -15.79 -11.78 -12.15
N ILE A 41 -14.66 -11.33 -11.60
CA ILE A 41 -14.53 -11.13 -10.15
C ILE A 41 -15.43 -9.99 -9.66
N GLU A 42 -15.49 -8.88 -10.40
CA GLU A 42 -16.39 -7.76 -10.11
C GLU A 42 -17.86 -8.22 -10.11
N LEU A 43 -18.28 -9.00 -11.12
CA LEU A 43 -19.63 -9.56 -11.19
C LEU A 43 -19.91 -10.55 -10.04
N LYS A 44 -18.96 -11.43 -9.73
CA LYS A 44 -19.08 -12.38 -8.61
C LYS A 44 -19.24 -11.64 -7.28
N ARG A 45 -18.45 -10.59 -7.05
CA ARG A 45 -18.51 -9.76 -5.84
C ARG A 45 -19.84 -8.99 -5.77
N TRP A 46 -20.24 -8.38 -6.88
CA TRP A 46 -21.53 -7.70 -7.00
C TRP A 46 -22.70 -8.65 -6.69
N GLY A 47 -22.71 -9.85 -7.29
CA GLY A 47 -23.72 -10.87 -7.06
C GLY A 47 -23.75 -11.32 -5.59
N LYS A 48 -22.58 -11.58 -5.00
CA LYS A 48 -22.44 -11.90 -3.56
C LYS A 48 -23.03 -10.78 -2.68
N GLN A 49 -22.76 -9.51 -3.00
CA GLN A 49 -23.31 -8.39 -2.24
C GLN A 49 -24.83 -8.29 -2.38
N LYS A 50 -25.37 -8.48 -3.59
CA LYS A 50 -26.82 -8.50 -3.83
C LYS A 50 -27.51 -9.62 -3.06
N LEU A 51 -26.92 -10.82 -3.02
CA LEU A 51 -27.43 -11.95 -2.24
C LEU A 51 -27.43 -11.70 -0.73
N ARG A 52 -26.55 -10.82 -0.23
CA ARG A 52 -26.50 -10.46 1.19
C ARG A 52 -27.57 -9.45 1.59
N ILE A 53 -28.11 -8.65 0.66
CA ILE A 53 -29.10 -7.59 0.93
C ILE A 53 -30.26 -8.05 1.84
N PRO A 54 -30.97 -9.17 1.56
CA PRO A 54 -32.07 -9.60 2.43
C PRO A 54 -31.63 -9.93 3.86
N PHE A 55 -30.34 -10.23 4.07
CA PHE A 55 -29.75 -10.53 5.36
C PHE A 55 -29.02 -9.34 5.99
N TYR A 56 -29.01 -8.16 5.36
CA TYR A 56 -28.33 -6.98 5.90
C TYR A 56 -28.80 -6.58 7.30
N PRO A 57 -30.10 -6.65 7.67
CA PRO A 57 -30.52 -6.37 9.04
C PRO A 57 -29.88 -7.33 10.06
N ILE A 58 -29.82 -8.62 9.72
CA ILE A 58 -29.18 -9.65 10.56
C ILE A 58 -27.68 -9.38 10.66
N TYR A 59 -27.01 -9.12 9.55
CA TYR A 59 -25.59 -8.78 9.55
C TYR A 59 -25.30 -7.51 10.35
N ALA A 60 -26.14 -6.47 10.25
CA ALA A 60 -25.99 -5.25 11.03
C ALA A 60 -26.02 -5.53 12.53
N ILE A 61 -26.98 -6.34 12.99
CA ILE A 61 -27.06 -6.77 14.39
C ILE A 61 -25.82 -7.56 14.78
N CYS A 62 -25.40 -8.55 13.96
CA CYS A 62 -24.17 -9.30 14.21
C CYS A 62 -22.96 -8.38 14.33
N PHE A 63 -22.82 -7.38 13.46
CA PHE A 63 -21.70 -6.46 13.49
C PHE A 63 -21.73 -5.51 14.69
N ILE A 64 -22.91 -5.09 15.14
CA ILE A 64 -23.07 -4.31 16.38
C ILE A 64 -22.62 -5.16 17.57
N ILE A 65 -23.07 -6.41 17.65
CA ILE A 65 -22.66 -7.36 18.70
C ILE A 65 -21.15 -7.58 18.64
N GLU A 66 -20.58 -7.86 17.46
CA GLU A 66 -19.13 -8.03 17.25
C GLU A 66 -18.31 -6.84 17.78
N GLN A 67 -18.82 -5.61 17.63
CA GLN A 67 -18.13 -4.41 18.12
C GLN A 67 -18.23 -4.29 19.64
N ILE A 68 -19.43 -4.49 20.20
CA ILE A 68 -19.65 -4.42 21.64
C ILE A 68 -18.80 -5.46 22.38
N THR A 69 -18.74 -6.69 21.87
CA THR A 69 -17.93 -7.76 22.48
C THR A 69 -16.43 -7.45 22.46
N GLN A 70 -15.98 -6.59 21.55
CA GLN A 70 -14.60 -6.13 21.43
C GLN A 70 -14.34 -4.79 22.14
N GLY A 71 -15.32 -4.24 22.87
CA GLY A 71 -15.19 -2.97 23.59
C GLY A 71 -15.27 -1.73 22.71
N HIS A 72 -15.73 -1.85 21.46
CA HIS A 72 -15.91 -0.71 20.55
C HIS A 72 -17.31 -0.12 20.69
N LEU A 73 -17.41 1.21 20.57
CA LEU A 73 -18.69 1.87 20.33
C LEU A 73 -19.26 1.40 19.00
N PRO A 74 -20.50 0.86 18.98
CA PRO A 74 -21.06 0.29 17.77
C PRO A 74 -21.37 1.39 16.76
N VAL A 75 -20.72 1.31 15.61
CA VAL A 75 -21.02 2.14 14.44
C VAL A 75 -21.28 1.20 13.28
N LEU A 76 -22.37 1.44 12.55
CA LEU A 76 -22.65 0.72 11.33
C LEU A 76 -22.09 1.49 10.13
N ASP A 77 -21.10 0.89 9.48
CA ASP A 77 -20.46 1.45 8.30
C ASP A 77 -20.58 0.47 7.12
N ARG A 78 -20.74 1.02 5.91
CA ARG A 78 -20.90 0.23 4.67
C ARG A 78 -19.71 -0.70 4.42
N HIS A 79 -18.52 -0.32 4.86
CA HIS A 79 -17.30 -1.10 4.67
C HIS A 79 -17.37 -2.47 5.36
N MET A 80 -18.12 -2.58 6.45
CA MET A 80 -18.29 -3.82 7.19
C MET A 80 -19.04 -4.89 6.36
N PHE A 81 -19.94 -4.44 5.48
CA PHE A 81 -20.65 -5.31 4.53
C PHE A 81 -19.77 -5.70 3.33
N LEU A 82 -18.73 -4.92 3.02
CA LEU A 82 -17.78 -5.25 1.95
C LEU A 82 -16.78 -6.34 2.35
N MET A 83 -16.49 -6.46 3.64
CA MET A 83 -15.54 -7.43 4.18
C MET A 83 -16.12 -8.84 4.15
N ASP A 84 -15.24 -9.79 3.83
CA ASP A 84 -15.63 -11.17 3.59
C ASP A 84 -15.47 -12.06 4.85
N SER A 85 -14.65 -11.62 5.80
CA SER A 85 -14.33 -12.39 7.00
C SER A 85 -14.47 -11.58 8.29
N TRP A 86 -14.69 -12.29 9.41
CA TRP A 86 -14.60 -11.69 10.75
C TRP A 86 -13.20 -11.14 11.01
N LEU A 87 -12.16 -11.81 10.48
CA LEU A 87 -10.76 -11.40 10.60
C LEU A 87 -10.53 -9.99 10.05
N GLU A 88 -11.02 -9.71 8.82
CA GLU A 88 -11.01 -8.38 8.21
C GLU A 88 -11.74 -7.33 9.05
N ARG A 89 -12.95 -7.67 9.51
CA ARG A 89 -13.76 -6.74 10.31
C ARG A 89 -13.12 -6.45 11.66
N ASN A 90 -12.55 -7.45 12.33
CA ASN A 90 -11.89 -7.29 13.61
C ASN A 90 -10.73 -6.30 13.49
N LEU A 91 -9.80 -6.53 12.56
CA LEU A 91 -8.71 -5.57 12.34
C LEU A 91 -9.23 -4.18 11.94
N TYR A 92 -10.25 -4.12 11.07
CA TYR A 92 -10.86 -2.86 10.66
C TYR A 92 -11.43 -2.06 11.85
N TYR A 93 -12.13 -2.71 12.79
CA TYR A 93 -12.67 -2.03 13.97
C TYR A 93 -11.59 -1.32 14.79
N GLN A 94 -10.40 -1.95 14.91
CA GLN A 94 -9.27 -1.40 15.66
C GLN A 94 -8.68 -0.14 14.99
N ILE A 95 -8.59 -0.13 13.66
CA ILE A 95 -7.82 0.92 12.94
C ILE A 95 -8.69 1.98 12.24
N ARG A 96 -9.99 1.73 12.06
CA ARG A 96 -10.88 2.62 11.28
C ARG A 96 -10.98 4.05 11.82
N ASN A 97 -10.88 4.24 13.13
CA ASN A 97 -10.97 5.59 13.72
C ASN A 97 -9.71 6.40 13.41
N LYS A 98 -8.54 5.79 13.57
CA LYS A 98 -7.24 6.43 13.27
C LYS A 98 -7.08 6.74 11.78
N TYR A 99 -7.54 5.85 10.91
CA TYR A 99 -7.43 6.01 9.46
C TYR A 99 -8.77 6.32 8.79
N LYS A 100 -9.69 7.00 9.49
CA LYS A 100 -11.02 7.32 8.98
C LYS A 100 -10.92 8.06 7.64
N GLY A 101 -11.65 7.58 6.64
CA GLY A 101 -11.63 8.11 5.26
C GLY A 101 -10.37 7.77 4.45
N ARG A 102 -9.34 7.17 5.06
CA ARG A 102 -8.07 6.80 4.43
C ARG A 102 -7.94 5.30 4.21
N ILE A 103 -8.56 4.50 5.09
CA ILE A 103 -8.61 3.05 4.93
C ILE A 103 -9.72 2.64 3.95
N ILE A 104 -9.37 1.84 2.96
CA ILE A 104 -10.25 1.37 1.90
C ILE A 104 -10.23 -0.17 1.89
N PRO A 105 -11.32 -0.82 2.35
CA PRO A 105 -11.44 -2.26 2.21
C PRO A 105 -11.62 -2.65 0.74
N GLN A 106 -11.13 -3.84 0.39
CA GLN A 106 -11.34 -4.43 -0.93
C GLN A 106 -10.90 -3.49 -2.07
N HIS A 107 -9.73 -2.86 -1.92
CA HIS A 107 -9.22 -1.87 -2.87
C HIS A 107 -8.71 -2.55 -4.15
N PRO A 108 -9.22 -2.18 -5.34
CA PRO A 108 -8.77 -2.79 -6.60
C PRO A 108 -7.35 -2.33 -6.98
N LEU A 109 -6.46 -3.29 -7.22
CA LEU A 109 -5.09 -3.04 -7.70
C LEU A 109 -4.78 -3.99 -8.87
N GLY A 110 -4.95 -3.48 -10.09
CA GLY A 110 -4.76 -4.26 -11.30
C GLY A 110 -5.69 -5.48 -11.39
N PRO A 111 -5.15 -6.71 -11.49
CA PRO A 111 -5.95 -7.94 -11.51
C PRO A 111 -6.27 -8.49 -10.09
N TYR A 112 -5.86 -7.78 -9.04
CA TYR A 112 -5.99 -8.18 -7.64
C TYR A 112 -6.80 -7.14 -6.84
N TRP A 113 -7.17 -7.52 -5.62
CA TRP A 113 -7.77 -6.64 -4.63
C TRP A 113 -6.93 -6.73 -3.36
N ILE A 114 -6.82 -5.64 -2.63
CA ILE A 114 -6.20 -5.59 -1.32
C ILE A 114 -7.31 -5.66 -0.28
N ASP A 115 -7.15 -6.49 0.76
CA ASP A 115 -8.18 -6.67 1.78
C ASP A 115 -8.47 -5.37 2.53
N LEU A 116 -7.42 -4.71 3.02
CA LEU A 116 -7.47 -3.36 3.61
C LEU A 116 -6.32 -2.51 3.06
N ALA A 117 -6.63 -1.44 2.34
CA ALA A 117 -5.62 -0.55 1.76
C ALA A 117 -5.58 0.80 2.46
N LEU A 118 -4.37 1.34 2.59
CA LEU A 118 -4.08 2.71 2.98
C LEU A 118 -3.31 3.37 1.82
N PRO A 119 -4.01 3.87 0.77
CA PRO A 119 -3.38 4.32 -0.47
C PRO A 119 -2.42 5.49 -0.26
N GLU A 120 -2.75 6.39 0.66
CA GLU A 120 -1.90 7.52 1.04
C GLU A 120 -0.51 7.08 1.52
N TYR A 121 -0.40 5.85 2.03
CA TYR A 121 0.82 5.26 2.58
C TYR A 121 1.40 4.18 1.66
N MET A 122 0.76 3.91 0.52
CA MET A 122 1.02 2.77 -0.35
C MET A 122 1.11 1.47 0.45
N LEU A 123 0.22 1.29 1.44
CA LEU A 123 0.24 0.13 2.33
C LEU A 123 -0.95 -0.78 2.04
N ALA A 124 -0.64 -2.03 1.69
CA ALA A 124 -1.59 -3.11 1.53
C ALA A 124 -1.54 -4.02 2.75
N ILE A 125 -2.67 -4.18 3.44
CA ILE A 125 -2.82 -5.09 4.56
C ILE A 125 -3.65 -6.28 4.09
N GLU A 126 -3.06 -7.46 4.21
CA GLU A 126 -3.59 -8.73 3.72
C GLU A 126 -3.85 -9.69 4.89
N LEU A 127 -5.01 -10.31 4.91
CA LEU A 127 -5.45 -11.15 6.02
C LEU A 127 -5.63 -12.59 5.56
N ASP A 128 -4.70 -13.45 5.96
CA ASP A 128 -4.64 -14.84 5.51
C ASP A 128 -5.31 -15.77 6.52
N GLY A 129 -6.41 -16.40 6.09
CA GLY A 129 -7.26 -17.22 6.93
C GLY A 129 -6.59 -18.50 7.43
N TYR A 130 -5.90 -19.27 6.58
CA TYR A 130 -5.20 -20.52 6.95
C TYR A 130 -4.35 -20.97 5.76
N LYS A 131 -3.02 -20.87 5.87
CA LYS A 131 -2.07 -21.23 4.79
C LYS A 131 -1.67 -22.72 4.74
N TYR A 132 -2.19 -23.52 5.67
CA TYR A 132 -1.63 -24.85 5.99
C TYR A 132 -1.79 -25.93 4.89
N HIS A 133 -2.55 -25.68 3.82
CA HIS A 133 -2.62 -26.57 2.64
C HIS A 133 -2.52 -25.81 1.30
N SER A 134 -1.62 -24.83 1.18
CA SER A 134 -1.43 -24.14 -0.10
C SER A 134 -0.78 -25.07 -1.14
N SER A 135 -1.50 -25.38 -2.22
CA SER A 135 -0.93 -26.09 -3.39
C SER A 135 0.21 -25.29 -4.04
N PRO A 136 1.14 -25.92 -4.79
CA PRO A 136 2.19 -25.21 -5.52
C PRO A 136 1.65 -24.09 -6.43
N LYS A 137 0.48 -24.32 -7.06
CA LYS A 137 -0.20 -23.31 -7.89
C LYS A 137 -0.67 -22.09 -7.11
N GLN A 138 -1.15 -22.27 -5.88
CA GLN A 138 -1.55 -21.15 -5.00
C GLN A 138 -0.34 -20.33 -4.57
N ARG A 139 0.76 -20.98 -4.18
CA ARG A 139 2.01 -20.28 -3.82
C ARG A 139 2.54 -19.45 -4.97
N GLU A 140 2.57 -20.00 -6.18
CA GLU A 140 3.00 -19.26 -7.36
C GLU A 140 2.07 -18.07 -7.66
N HIS A 141 0.76 -18.25 -7.51
CA HIS A 141 -0.20 -17.18 -7.67
C HIS A 141 0.00 -16.05 -6.66
N ASP A 142 0.23 -16.38 -5.38
CA ASP A 142 0.45 -15.41 -4.31
C ASP A 142 1.77 -14.67 -4.50
N GLN A 143 2.85 -15.35 -4.89
CA GLN A 143 4.12 -14.70 -5.24
C GLN A 143 3.96 -13.71 -6.41
N ARG A 144 3.18 -14.07 -7.44
CA ARG A 144 2.89 -13.16 -8.56
C ARG A 144 2.08 -11.95 -8.10
N ARG A 145 1.15 -12.14 -7.17
CA ARG A 145 0.35 -11.05 -6.55
C ARG A 145 1.25 -10.11 -5.76
N ASP A 146 2.07 -10.63 -4.85
CA ASP A 146 2.97 -9.83 -4.02
C ASP A 146 3.97 -9.05 -4.89
N THR A 147 4.57 -9.72 -5.89
CA THR A 147 5.48 -9.08 -6.86
C THR A 147 4.78 -7.97 -7.63
N TYR A 148 3.51 -8.16 -8.01
CA TYR A 148 2.75 -7.14 -8.70
C TYR A 148 2.51 -5.91 -7.80
N MET A 149 2.08 -6.12 -6.55
CA MET A 149 1.87 -5.03 -5.58
C MET A 149 3.14 -4.22 -5.35
N PHE A 150 4.26 -4.92 -5.12
CA PHE A 150 5.57 -4.29 -4.95
C PHE A 150 5.95 -3.41 -6.16
N ARG A 151 5.77 -3.93 -7.38
CA ARG A 151 6.03 -3.17 -8.62
C ARG A 151 5.11 -1.96 -8.82
N GLN A 152 3.97 -1.92 -8.15
CA GLN A 152 3.09 -0.76 -8.14
C GLN A 152 3.42 0.22 -7.00
N GLY A 153 4.52 -0.01 -6.27
CA GLY A 153 4.98 0.83 -5.16
C GLY A 153 4.33 0.52 -3.82
N TRP A 154 3.56 -0.57 -3.73
CA TRP A 154 2.88 -0.95 -2.49
C TRP A 154 3.80 -1.77 -1.59
N THR A 155 3.78 -1.44 -0.31
CA THR A 155 4.29 -2.30 0.77
C THR A 155 3.17 -3.23 1.21
N VAL A 156 3.45 -4.53 1.36
CA VAL A 156 2.46 -5.53 1.75
C VAL A 156 2.76 -6.02 3.17
N MET A 157 1.82 -5.84 4.09
CA MET A 157 1.82 -6.45 5.41
C MET A 157 0.80 -7.56 5.44
N ARG A 158 1.24 -8.79 5.73
CA ARG A 158 0.37 -9.96 5.80
C ARG A 158 0.26 -10.43 7.23
N PHE A 159 -0.97 -10.54 7.72
CA PHE A 159 -1.27 -11.08 9.04
C PHE A 159 -2.13 -12.34 8.91
N THR A 160 -1.78 -13.35 9.68
CA THR A 160 -2.53 -14.58 9.81
C THR A 160 -3.70 -14.41 10.78
N TYR A 161 -4.61 -15.37 10.76
CA TYR A 161 -5.66 -15.47 11.78
C TYR A 161 -5.08 -15.41 13.22
N THR A 162 -4.01 -16.15 13.50
CA THR A 162 -3.35 -16.19 14.81
C THR A 162 -2.78 -14.83 15.21
N ASP A 163 -2.27 -14.06 14.24
CA ASP A 163 -1.72 -12.72 14.50
C ASP A 163 -2.80 -11.78 15.00
N VAL A 164 -3.92 -11.72 14.29
CA VAL A 164 -5.02 -10.82 14.65
C VAL A 164 -5.73 -11.29 15.91
N GLN A 165 -5.88 -12.60 16.10
CA GLN A 165 -6.58 -13.13 17.28
C GLN A 165 -5.76 -12.98 18.56
N ASN A 166 -4.46 -13.31 18.51
CA ASN A 166 -3.66 -13.47 19.73
C ASN A 166 -2.60 -12.37 19.90
N ARG A 167 -2.29 -11.62 18.84
CA ARG A 167 -1.21 -10.62 18.81
C ARG A 167 -1.67 -9.29 18.19
N MET A 168 -2.92 -8.91 18.44
CA MET A 168 -3.50 -7.70 17.84
C MET A 168 -2.66 -6.45 18.13
N ALA A 169 -2.12 -6.29 19.35
CA ALA A 169 -1.27 -5.15 19.68
C ALA A 169 -0.03 -5.04 18.77
N ASP A 170 0.62 -6.17 18.47
CA ASP A 170 1.79 -6.20 17.58
C ASP A 170 1.41 -5.85 16.14
N VAL A 171 0.24 -6.33 15.68
CA VAL A 171 -0.31 -6.02 14.35
C VAL A 171 -0.54 -4.50 14.23
N LEU A 172 -1.19 -3.89 15.23
CA LEU A 172 -1.45 -2.46 15.27
C LEU A 172 -0.14 -1.67 15.31
N HIS A 173 0.80 -2.07 16.18
CA HIS A 173 2.10 -1.40 16.29
C HIS A 173 2.87 -1.41 14.97
N GLN A 174 2.86 -2.52 14.21
CA GLN A 174 3.52 -2.59 12.90
C GLN A 174 2.89 -1.62 11.89
N ILE A 175 1.56 -1.60 11.80
CA ILE A 175 0.84 -0.69 10.89
C ILE A 175 1.12 0.76 11.26
N GLU A 176 1.03 1.09 12.55
CA GLU A 176 1.22 2.46 13.05
C GLU A 176 2.66 2.95 12.93
N SER A 177 3.64 2.10 13.22
CA SER A 177 5.05 2.43 13.04
C SER A 177 5.35 2.77 11.58
N TYR A 178 4.82 1.98 10.65
CA TYR A 178 5.01 2.23 9.22
C TYR A 178 4.34 3.52 8.77
N THR A 179 3.08 3.77 9.15
CA THR A 179 2.37 4.99 8.74
C THR A 179 3.01 6.23 9.34
N HIS A 180 3.46 6.17 10.60
CA HIS A 180 4.18 7.25 11.24
C HIS A 180 5.51 7.58 10.53
N GLN A 181 6.32 6.57 10.21
CA GLN A 181 7.56 6.78 9.43
C GLN A 181 7.27 7.44 8.08
N ARG A 182 6.19 7.03 7.40
CA ARG A 182 5.77 7.64 6.12
C ARG A 182 5.31 9.08 6.28
N ASP A 183 4.63 9.42 7.36
CA ASP A 183 4.20 10.79 7.66
C ASP A 183 5.40 11.70 7.96
N GLN A 184 6.40 11.21 8.72
CA GLN A 184 7.65 11.94 8.96
C GLN A 184 8.38 12.26 7.66
N VAL A 185 8.57 11.26 6.79
CA VAL A 185 9.22 11.45 5.48
C VAL A 185 8.46 12.46 4.62
N LYS A 186 7.11 12.41 4.61
CA LYS A 186 6.30 13.39 3.88
C LYS A 186 6.47 14.81 4.42
N GLN A 187 6.52 14.96 5.74
CA GLN A 187 6.71 16.26 6.37
C GLN A 187 8.09 16.84 6.06
N GLU A 188 9.15 16.03 6.16
CA GLU A 188 10.50 16.43 5.77
C GLU A 188 10.60 16.82 4.29
N MET A 189 9.99 16.04 3.40
CA MET A 189 9.94 16.37 1.97
C MET A 189 9.19 17.67 1.71
N LYS A 190 8.06 17.90 2.40
CA LYS A 190 7.28 19.13 2.27
C LYS A 190 8.09 20.36 2.71
N LEU A 191 8.80 20.25 3.84
CA LEU A 191 9.68 21.31 4.34
C LEU A 191 10.80 21.63 3.36
N LYS A 192 11.46 20.61 2.78
CA LYS A 192 12.52 20.81 1.77
C LYS A 192 11.99 21.50 0.50
N VAL A 193 10.81 21.11 0.02
CA VAL A 193 10.19 21.74 -1.15
C VAL A 193 9.79 23.19 -0.86
N GLU A 194 9.31 23.49 0.34
CA GLU A 194 9.01 24.87 0.76
C GLU A 194 10.29 25.71 0.90
N GLU A 195 11.35 25.17 1.50
CA GLU A 195 12.66 25.81 1.61
C GLU A 195 13.28 26.10 0.23
N GLU A 196 13.17 25.16 -0.71
CA GLU A 196 13.68 25.33 -2.07
C GLU A 196 12.95 26.45 -2.82
N LYS A 197 11.64 26.60 -2.60
CA LYS A 197 10.82 27.69 -3.15
C LYS A 197 11.14 29.08 -2.58
N VAL A 198 11.84 29.18 -1.46
CA VAL A 198 12.24 30.48 -0.91
C VAL A 198 13.27 31.11 -1.87
N PRO A 199 13.01 32.32 -2.39
CA PRO A 199 13.95 33.01 -3.27
C PRO A 199 15.34 33.15 -2.62
N GLU A 200 16.40 33.01 -3.42
CA GLU A 200 17.78 32.97 -2.92
C GLU A 200 18.15 34.23 -2.11
N PHE A 201 17.61 35.39 -2.47
CA PHE A 201 17.84 36.64 -1.73
C PHE A 201 17.26 36.62 -0.32
N VAL A 202 16.14 35.93 -0.10
CA VAL A 202 15.52 35.76 1.22
C VAL A 202 16.35 34.81 2.06
N LYS A 203 16.82 33.69 1.48
CA LYS A 203 17.76 32.76 2.14
C LYS A 203 19.04 33.48 2.57
N HIS A 204 19.59 34.32 1.70
CA HIS A 204 20.76 35.14 2.01
C HIS A 204 20.48 36.09 3.19
N HIS A 205 19.36 36.81 3.15
CA HIS A 205 18.99 37.76 4.21
C HIS A 205 18.81 37.06 5.57
N LEU A 206 18.17 35.89 5.60
CA LEU A 206 17.98 35.10 6.82
C LEU A 206 19.34 34.64 7.40
N ARG A 207 20.28 34.18 6.58
CA ARG A 207 21.65 33.85 7.02
C ARG A 207 22.37 35.06 7.64
N GLN A 208 22.21 36.25 7.07
CA GLN A 208 22.81 37.47 7.64
C GLN A 208 22.20 37.83 9.01
N ILE A 209 20.90 37.59 9.21
CA ILE A 209 20.25 37.79 10.52
C ILE A 209 20.76 36.79 11.55
N GLU A 210 20.91 35.51 11.19
CA GLU A 210 21.45 34.48 12.09
C GLU A 210 22.90 34.73 12.47
N LEU A 211 23.75 35.13 11.52
CA LEU A 211 25.14 35.52 11.81
C LEU A 211 25.20 36.70 12.78
N LYS A 212 24.38 37.73 12.57
CA LYS A 212 24.28 38.88 13.51
C LYS A 212 23.79 38.46 14.89
N LYS A 213 22.80 37.56 14.98
CA LYS A 213 22.32 37.02 16.26
C LYS A 213 23.41 36.22 16.96
N ALA A 214 24.16 35.39 16.25
CA ALA A 214 25.29 34.63 16.80
C ALA A 214 26.41 35.55 17.31
N GLU A 215 26.72 36.64 16.60
CA GLU A 215 27.66 37.68 17.05
C GLU A 215 27.17 38.42 18.31
N THR A 216 25.86 38.59 18.46
CA THR A 216 25.26 39.23 19.65
C THR A 216 25.24 38.30 20.87
N ILE A 217 25.30 36.98 20.66
CA ILE A 217 25.33 35.96 21.73
C ILE A 217 26.75 35.71 22.26
N VAL A 218 27.79 36.25 21.61
CA VAL A 218 29.16 36.25 22.17
C VAL A 218 29.15 37.08 23.46
N PRO A 219 29.32 36.48 24.64
CA PRO A 219 29.24 37.22 25.89
C PRO A 219 30.30 38.33 25.93
N GLU A 220 29.93 39.51 26.44
CA GLU A 220 30.79 40.70 26.51
C GLU A 220 32.18 40.44 27.15
N PHE A 221 32.31 39.37 27.95
CA PHE A 221 33.58 38.98 28.58
C PHE A 221 34.65 38.46 27.61
N LEU A 222 34.27 37.95 26.42
CA LEU A 222 35.23 37.47 25.41
C LEU A 222 35.84 38.60 24.57
N LYS A 223 35.24 39.80 24.55
CA LYS A 223 35.77 40.97 23.82
C LYS A 223 36.93 41.68 24.54
N ARG A 224 37.22 41.34 25.81
CA ARG A 224 38.26 42.00 26.64
C ARG A 224 39.67 41.39 26.55
N HIS A 225 39.85 40.25 25.89
CA HIS A 225 41.14 39.53 25.85
C HIS A 225 41.86 39.57 24.50
N ILE A 226 41.45 40.45 23.59
CA ILE A 226 42.15 40.72 22.34
C ILE A 226 42.54 42.20 22.34
N LYS A 227 43.68 42.51 22.93
CA LYS A 227 44.41 43.76 22.70
C LYS A 227 45.90 43.47 22.77
#